data_AF-A0A818M5B4-F1
#
_entry.id   AF-A0A818M5B4-F1
#
_cell.length_a   1.000
_cell.length_b   1.000
_cell.length_c   1.000
_cell.angle_alpha   90.00
_cell.angle_beta   90.00
_cell.angle_gamma   90.00
#
_symmetry.space_group_name_H-M   'P 1'
#
loop_
_entity.id
_entity.type
_entity.pdbx_description
1 polymer ?
#
loop_
_entity_poly.entity_id
_entity_poly.type
_entity_poly.pdbx_seq_one_letter_code
_entity_poly.pdbx_strand_id
1 'polypeptide(L)'
;MSLVLPDGYVLDTIGPFQGTANDASITERILGTRDELVAWCDYGDIMICDRGFSDVIQTMFDLGHEVKSSVYLEKSQNQHTTIDSNESRPITKVRWTVESYHASMKKWRILSDRIENQFLPKLGDIVRIISTGLNAFRGPIIANVDDDQSQMMAKFMKEQKSKNNTLKCDIDRGLISSRSQWKKLDDENIVFPEMDLDHLRELFFGTYQIKQSETYTEEHLDEEGNYVVQGAPEEDHIIRWRIHGAHASA
;
A
#
# COMPACT_ATOMS: atom_id res chain seq x y z
N MET A 1 -3.71 16.97 6.10
CA MET A 1 -4.12 15.74 6.80
C MET A 1 -5.62 15.59 6.64
N SER A 2 -6.12 14.42 6.31
CA SER A 2 -7.55 14.20 6.08
C SER A 2 -8.07 13.12 7.01
N LEU A 3 -9.27 13.33 7.54
CA LEU A 3 -10.01 12.32 8.29
C LEU A 3 -10.98 11.64 7.33
N VAL A 4 -10.75 10.35 7.07
CA VAL A 4 -11.45 9.59 6.03
C VAL A 4 -12.20 8.44 6.70
N LEU A 5 -13.49 8.32 6.39
CA LEU A 5 -14.36 7.26 6.87
C LEU A 5 -14.09 5.95 6.11
N PRO A 6 -14.52 4.78 6.65
CA PRO A 6 -14.24 3.49 6.03
C PRO A 6 -14.75 3.33 4.59
N ASP A 7 -15.86 3.99 4.25
CA ASP A 7 -16.43 4.01 2.89
C ASP A 7 -15.70 4.96 1.93
N GLY A 8 -14.78 5.77 2.44
CA GLY A 8 -14.00 6.74 1.69
C GLY A 8 -14.59 8.14 1.60
N TYR A 9 -15.66 8.44 2.35
CA TYR A 9 -16.04 9.83 2.57
C TYR A 9 -15.01 10.55 3.44
N VAL A 10 -14.79 11.83 3.15
CA VAL A 10 -13.86 12.65 3.93
C VAL A 10 -14.62 13.60 4.83
N LEU A 11 -14.38 13.49 6.13
CA LEU A 11 -15.07 14.28 7.14
C LEU A 11 -14.49 15.70 7.23
N ASP A 12 -13.16 15.83 7.25
CA ASP A 12 -12.47 17.12 7.10
C ASP A 12 -11.08 16.90 6.47
N THR A 13 -10.58 17.94 5.82
CA THR A 13 -9.17 18.04 5.41
C THR A 13 -8.56 19.27 6.05
N ILE A 14 -7.59 19.02 6.93
CA ILE A 14 -6.99 20.02 7.81
C ILE A 14 -5.60 20.37 7.28
N GLY A 15 -5.31 21.67 7.29
CA GLY A 15 -4.06 22.26 6.81
C GLY A 15 -4.32 23.65 6.21
N PRO A 16 -3.34 24.20 5.47
CA PRO A 16 -2.03 23.62 5.17
C PRO A 16 -1.11 23.55 6.40
N PHE A 17 -0.12 22.67 6.34
CA PHE A 17 0.93 22.54 7.35
C PHE A 17 2.30 22.82 6.73
N GLN A 18 3.26 23.22 7.55
CA GLN A 18 4.64 23.37 7.09
C GLN A 18 5.22 22.00 6.72
N GLY A 19 5.96 21.92 5.62
CA GLY A 19 6.56 20.66 5.15
C GLY A 19 7.66 20.10 6.07
N THR A 20 8.10 20.88 7.06
CA THR A 20 9.06 20.45 8.09
C THR A 20 8.39 19.74 9.26
N ALA A 21 7.08 19.86 9.42
CA ALA A 21 6.34 19.18 10.47
C ALA A 21 6.03 17.74 10.03
N ASN A 22 6.38 16.77 10.87
CA ASN A 22 6.07 15.36 10.61
C ASN A 22 4.58 15.07 10.88
N ASP A 23 4.09 13.95 10.37
CA ASP A 23 2.67 13.59 10.51
C ASP A 23 2.25 13.48 11.98
N ALA A 24 3.03 12.80 12.83
CA ALA A 24 2.71 12.66 14.25
C ALA A 24 2.53 14.01 14.98
N SER A 25 3.45 14.96 14.82
CA SER A 25 3.35 16.29 15.45
C SER A 25 2.17 17.10 14.94
N ILE A 26 1.84 16.95 13.65
CA ILE A 26 0.66 17.58 13.07
C ILE A 26 -0.60 16.99 13.71
N THR A 27 -0.68 15.66 13.83
CA THR A 27 -1.83 14.97 14.42
C THR A 27 -2.00 15.30 15.89
N GLU A 28 -0.92 15.28 16.67
CA GLU A 28 -0.95 15.63 18.09
C GLU A 28 -1.49 17.05 18.29
N ARG A 29 -1.02 18.01 17.47
CA ARG A 29 -1.58 19.36 17.49
C ARG A 29 -3.06 19.39 17.13
N ILE A 30 -3.50 18.62 16.13
CA ILE A 30 -4.91 18.54 15.74
C ILE A 30 -5.75 18.03 16.91
N LEU A 31 -5.36 16.90 17.50
CA LEU A 31 -6.06 16.29 18.64
C LEU A 31 -6.13 17.22 19.85
N GLY A 32 -5.10 18.03 20.09
CA GLY A 32 -5.08 19.00 21.20
C GLY A 32 -5.73 20.36 20.93
N THR A 33 -6.16 20.66 19.70
CA THR A 33 -6.71 21.98 19.34
C THR A 33 -8.08 21.95 18.67
N ARG A 34 -8.54 20.77 18.24
CA ARG A 34 -9.76 20.59 17.47
C ARG A 34 -10.68 19.61 18.19
N ASP A 35 -11.23 20.05 19.33
CA ASP A 35 -12.14 19.25 20.17
C ASP A 35 -13.34 18.72 19.38
N GLU A 36 -13.79 19.47 18.36
CA GLU A 36 -14.87 19.04 17.48
C GLU A 36 -14.54 17.78 16.68
N LEU A 37 -13.28 17.56 16.32
CA LEU A 37 -12.85 16.37 15.59
C LEU A 37 -12.78 15.16 16.52
N VAL A 38 -12.29 15.38 17.75
CA VAL A 38 -12.25 14.33 18.78
C VAL A 38 -13.68 13.92 19.15
N ALA A 39 -14.61 14.87 19.22
CA ALA A 39 -16.02 14.62 19.48
C ALA A 39 -16.75 13.87 18.34
N TRP A 40 -16.16 13.77 17.15
CA TRP A 40 -16.70 12.94 16.06
C TRP A 40 -16.29 11.47 16.18
N CYS A 41 -15.35 11.15 17.05
CA CYS A 41 -14.84 9.80 17.27
C CYS A 41 -15.36 9.25 18.58
N ASP A 42 -15.85 8.02 18.55
CA ASP A 42 -16.36 7.32 19.73
C ASP A 42 -15.26 6.49 20.40
N TYR A 43 -15.47 6.20 21.68
CA TYR A 43 -14.62 5.27 22.42
C TYR A 43 -14.66 3.88 21.76
N GLY A 44 -13.48 3.32 21.48
CA GLY A 44 -13.34 2.04 20.77
C GLY A 44 -13.31 2.15 19.25
N ASP A 45 -13.41 3.35 18.67
CA ASP A 45 -13.19 3.53 17.23
C ASP A 45 -11.79 3.07 16.82
N ILE A 46 -11.71 2.47 15.63
CA ILE A 46 -10.46 1.93 15.08
C ILE A 46 -9.78 2.98 14.20
N MET A 47 -8.64 3.49 14.68
CA MET A 47 -7.80 4.44 13.95
C MET A 47 -6.76 3.68 13.13
N ILE A 48 -6.81 3.85 11.81
CA ILE A 48 -5.82 3.27 10.89
C ILE A 48 -4.72 4.30 10.62
N CYS A 49 -3.50 3.99 11.02
CA CYS A 49 -2.36 4.90 10.92
C CYS A 49 -1.22 4.32 10.07
N ASP A 50 -0.54 5.18 9.32
CA ASP A 50 0.71 4.81 8.65
C ASP A 50 1.92 5.02 9.57
N ARG A 51 3.12 4.64 9.11
CA ARG A 51 4.37 4.75 9.88
C ARG A 51 4.69 6.15 10.38
N GLY A 52 4.26 7.21 9.70
CA GLY A 52 4.53 8.59 10.10
C GLY A 52 3.85 9.02 11.41
N PHE A 53 2.94 8.19 11.94
CA PHE A 53 2.11 8.50 13.10
C PHE A 53 2.52 7.75 14.38
N SER A 54 3.67 7.05 14.39
CA SER A 54 4.12 6.26 15.57
C SER A 54 4.05 7.04 16.87
N ASP A 55 4.49 8.29 16.85
CA ASP A 55 4.71 9.07 18.05
C ASP A 55 3.39 9.58 18.65
N VAL A 56 2.28 9.50 17.91
CA VAL A 56 0.94 9.92 18.37
C VAL A 56 0.01 8.74 18.71
N ILE A 57 0.48 7.50 18.53
CA ILE A 57 -0.31 6.28 18.82
C ILE A 57 -0.78 6.26 20.28
N GLN A 58 0.13 6.58 21.21
CA GLN A 58 -0.21 6.58 22.64
C GLN A 58 -1.29 7.62 22.96
N THR A 59 -1.20 8.82 22.36
CA THR A 59 -2.20 9.87 22.54
C THR A 59 -3.58 9.42 22.07
N MET A 60 -3.67 8.74 20.93
CA MET A 60 -4.95 8.19 20.44
C MET A 60 -5.49 7.08 21.35
N PHE A 61 -4.61 6.25 21.90
CA PHE A 61 -4.99 5.21 22.85
C PHE A 61 -5.53 5.80 24.15
N ASP A 62 -4.90 6.86 24.66
CA ASP A 62 -5.34 7.56 25.88
C ASP A 62 -6.69 8.27 25.70
N LEU A 63 -7.03 8.64 24.45
CA LEU A 63 -8.36 9.12 24.06
C LEU A 63 -9.40 8.00 23.93
N GLY A 64 -9.00 6.73 24.10
CA GLY A 64 -9.89 5.57 24.11
C GLY A 64 -10.08 4.91 22.75
N HIS A 65 -9.25 5.21 21.75
CA HIS A 65 -9.33 4.60 20.44
C HIS A 65 -8.44 3.35 20.32
N GLU A 66 -8.85 2.41 19.46
CA GLU A 66 -8.00 1.28 19.06
C GLU A 66 -7.14 1.71 17.86
N VAL A 67 -5.82 1.71 18.00
CA VAL A 67 -4.94 2.10 16.91
C VAL A 67 -4.38 0.87 16.20
N LYS A 68 -4.49 0.84 14.87
CA LYS A 68 -3.86 -0.16 14.00
C LYS A 68 -2.85 0.51 13.08
N SER A 69 -1.60 0.06 13.16
CA SER A 69 -0.52 0.47 12.26
C SER A 69 0.26 -0.73 11.74
N SER A 70 0.89 -0.58 10.58
CA SER A 70 1.81 -1.60 10.06
C SER A 70 2.97 -1.81 11.03
N VAL A 71 3.42 -3.06 11.20
CA VAL A 71 4.49 -3.42 12.14
C VAL A 71 5.84 -2.81 11.73
N TYR A 72 6.69 -2.51 12.71
CA TYR A 72 8.06 -2.05 12.48
C TYR A 72 9.04 -3.22 12.42
N LEU A 73 10.02 -3.12 11.52
CA LEU A 73 11.20 -3.97 11.62
C LEU A 73 12.01 -3.46 12.80
N GLU A 74 12.36 -4.35 13.72
CA GLU A 74 13.34 -4.00 14.75
C GLU A 74 14.72 -3.78 14.11
N LYS A 75 15.58 -2.98 14.76
CA LYS A 75 16.90 -2.62 14.22
C LYS A 75 17.79 -3.82 13.88
N SER A 76 17.55 -4.97 14.49
CA SER A 76 18.28 -6.23 14.26
C SER A 76 17.61 -7.16 13.23
N GLN A 77 16.46 -6.79 12.68
CA GLN A 77 15.68 -7.62 11.76
C GLN A 77 15.73 -7.05 10.34
N ASN A 78 16.06 -7.92 9.38
CA ASN A 78 16.02 -7.58 7.96
C ASN A 78 14.67 -7.90 7.30
N GLN A 79 13.78 -8.63 7.99
CA GLN A 79 12.49 -9.07 7.45
C GLN A 79 11.45 -9.25 8.58
N HIS A 80 10.20 -8.98 8.25
CA HIS A 80 9.07 -9.17 9.16
C HIS A 80 8.79 -10.66 9.35
N THR A 81 8.25 -11.03 10.51
CA THR A 81 7.72 -12.38 10.68
C THR A 81 6.49 -12.59 9.79
N THR A 82 6.12 -13.85 9.58
CA THR A 82 4.88 -14.19 8.86
C THR A 82 3.67 -13.58 9.58
N ILE A 83 3.66 -13.59 10.92
CA ILE A 83 2.58 -13.04 11.74
C ILE A 83 2.48 -11.53 11.54
N ASP A 84 3.59 -10.80 11.71
CA ASP A 84 3.61 -9.33 11.53
C ASP A 84 3.18 -8.90 10.14
N SER A 85 3.62 -9.65 9.13
CA SER A 85 3.22 -9.43 7.75
C SER A 85 1.72 -9.69 7.56
N ASN A 86 1.17 -10.74 8.18
CA ASN A 86 -0.26 -11.08 8.12
C ASN A 86 -1.12 -10.02 8.83
N GLU A 87 -0.64 -9.46 9.94
CA GLU A 87 -1.30 -8.35 10.66
C GLU A 87 -1.25 -7.04 9.87
N SER A 88 -0.17 -6.77 9.13
CA SER A 88 0.00 -5.52 8.38
C SER A 88 -0.80 -5.48 7.08
N ARG A 89 -1.05 -6.62 6.42
CA ARG A 89 -1.75 -6.67 5.10
C ARG A 89 -3.15 -6.03 5.10
N PRO A 90 -4.05 -6.31 6.07
CA PRO A 90 -5.35 -5.64 6.13
C PRO A 90 -5.21 -4.11 6.24
N ILE A 91 -4.25 -3.63 7.02
CA ILE A 91 -3.98 -2.20 7.22
C ILE A 91 -3.60 -1.56 5.88
N THR A 92 -2.70 -2.19 5.12
CA THR A 92 -2.32 -1.71 3.77
C THR A 92 -3.52 -1.69 2.82
N LYS A 93 -4.43 -2.67 2.91
CA LYS A 93 -5.64 -2.67 2.07
C LYS A 93 -6.61 -1.55 2.42
N VAL A 94 -6.83 -1.26 3.70
CA VAL A 94 -7.72 -0.15 4.11
C VAL A 94 -7.10 1.21 3.77
N ARG A 95 -5.77 1.33 3.86
CA ARG A 95 -5.03 2.55 3.47
C ARG A 95 -5.30 2.98 2.03
N TRP A 96 -5.53 2.02 1.14
CA TRP A 96 -5.86 2.30 -0.26
C TRP A 96 -7.04 3.27 -0.42
N THR A 97 -8.03 3.23 0.49
CA THR A 97 -9.16 4.17 0.49
C THR A 97 -8.69 5.63 0.64
N VAL A 98 -7.77 5.87 1.58
CA VAL A 98 -7.17 7.19 1.83
C VAL A 98 -6.29 7.62 0.65
N GLU A 99 -5.49 6.70 0.13
CA GLU A 99 -4.62 6.95 -1.03
C GLU A 99 -5.43 7.31 -2.28
N SER A 100 -6.54 6.61 -2.52
CA SER A 100 -7.43 6.83 -3.67
C SER A 100 -8.14 8.17 -3.61
N TYR A 101 -8.54 8.60 -2.41
CA TYR A 101 -9.04 9.95 -2.17
C TYR A 101 -7.98 11.01 -2.52
N HIS A 102 -6.77 10.87 -1.97
CA HIS A 102 -5.69 11.83 -2.26
C HIS A 102 -5.26 11.81 -3.73
N ALA A 103 -5.28 10.67 -4.39
CA ALA A 103 -5.03 10.57 -5.83
C ALA A 103 -6.08 11.35 -6.63
N SER A 104 -7.35 11.36 -6.20
CA SER A 104 -8.41 12.15 -6.83
C SER A 104 -8.24 13.64 -6.58
N MET A 105 -7.84 14.04 -5.36
CA MET A 105 -7.54 15.44 -5.03
C MET A 105 -6.37 15.99 -5.86
N LYS A 106 -5.29 15.21 -6.03
CA LYS A 106 -4.10 15.61 -6.80
C LYS A 106 -4.37 15.88 -8.29
N LYS A 107 -5.49 15.42 -8.84
CA LYS A 107 -5.89 15.68 -10.24
C LYS A 107 -6.41 17.10 -10.48
N TRP A 108 -6.72 17.86 -9.41
CA TRP A 108 -7.21 19.22 -9.54
C TRP A 108 -6.07 20.16 -9.95
N ARG A 109 -6.23 20.84 -11.09
CA ARG A 109 -5.19 21.70 -11.69
C ARG A 109 -4.66 22.79 -10.75
N ILE A 110 -5.49 23.29 -9.84
CA ILE A 110 -5.06 24.28 -8.84
C ILE A 110 -4.01 23.73 -7.85
N LEU A 111 -3.93 22.40 -7.70
CA LEU A 111 -3.00 21.71 -6.80
C LEU A 111 -1.82 21.05 -7.53
N SER A 112 -1.78 21.06 -8.87
CA SER A 112 -0.87 20.19 -9.64
C SER A 112 0.52 20.75 -9.88
N ASP A 113 0.75 22.06 -9.71
CA ASP A 113 2.05 22.68 -10.06
C ASP A 113 2.41 23.83 -9.12
N ARG A 114 2.00 25.06 -9.45
CA ARG A 114 2.32 26.26 -8.66
C ARG A 114 1.06 27.01 -8.31
N ILE A 115 0.98 27.41 -7.05
CA ILE A 115 -0.09 28.25 -6.52
C ILE A 115 0.46 29.66 -6.38
N GLU A 116 -0.26 30.66 -6.88
CA GLU A 116 0.13 32.05 -6.70
C GLU A 116 0.06 32.43 -5.21
N ASN A 117 1.01 33.23 -4.74
CA ASN A 117 1.13 33.57 -3.32
C ASN A 117 -0.15 34.18 -2.72
N GLN A 118 -0.97 34.85 -3.54
CA GLN A 118 -2.26 35.42 -3.13
C GLN A 118 -3.29 34.37 -2.67
N PHE A 119 -3.13 33.11 -3.10
CA PHE A 119 -4.01 32.01 -2.70
C PHE A 119 -3.51 31.26 -1.45
N LEU A 120 -2.27 31.50 -0.99
CA LEU A 120 -1.74 30.83 0.20
C LEU A 120 -2.62 31.01 1.45
N PRO A 121 -3.16 32.21 1.76
CA PRO A 121 -4.06 32.37 2.90
C PRO A 121 -5.38 31.60 2.76
N LYS A 122 -5.77 31.26 1.53
CA LYS A 122 -7.04 30.57 1.20
C LYS A 122 -6.84 29.09 0.91
N LEU A 123 -5.61 28.57 0.99
CA LEU A 123 -5.31 27.22 0.55
C LEU A 123 -6.06 26.15 1.34
N GLY A 124 -6.21 26.36 2.65
CA GLY A 124 -7.02 25.46 3.50
C GLY A 124 -8.47 25.38 3.02
N ASP A 125 -9.09 26.54 2.74
CA ASP A 125 -10.46 26.60 2.24
C ASP A 125 -10.59 25.99 0.85
N ILE A 126 -9.62 26.23 -0.04
CA ILE A 126 -9.58 25.63 -1.38
C ILE A 126 -9.57 24.10 -1.28
N VAL A 127 -8.72 23.54 -0.43
CA VAL A 127 -8.63 22.08 -0.24
C VAL A 127 -9.92 21.52 0.36
N ARG A 128 -10.55 22.22 1.31
CA ARG A 128 -11.85 21.82 1.87
C ARG A 128 -12.99 21.88 0.86
N ILE A 129 -13.03 22.92 0.02
CA ILE A 129 -14.01 23.04 -1.08
C ILE A 129 -13.84 21.87 -2.05
N ILE A 130 -12.60 21.56 -2.43
CA ILE A 130 -12.30 20.40 -3.29
C ILE A 130 -12.75 19.11 -2.62
N SER A 131 -12.45 18.92 -1.33
CA SER A 131 -12.87 17.75 -0.55
C SER A 131 -14.39 17.59 -0.54
N THR A 132 -15.11 18.69 -0.29
CA THR A 132 -16.58 18.74 -0.30
C THR A 132 -17.13 18.39 -1.68
N GLY A 133 -16.52 18.94 -2.74
CA GLY A 133 -16.91 18.61 -4.12
C GLY A 133 -16.65 17.15 -4.47
N LEU A 134 -15.54 16.56 -4.02
CA LEU A 134 -15.27 15.14 -4.19
C LEU A 134 -16.36 14.29 -3.50
N ASN A 135 -16.66 14.57 -2.23
CA ASN A 135 -17.75 13.87 -1.52
C ASN A 135 -19.09 14.00 -2.26
N ALA A 136 -19.46 15.22 -2.67
CA ALA A 136 -20.78 15.50 -3.24
C ALA A 136 -20.99 14.89 -4.64
N PHE A 137 -19.95 14.89 -5.48
CA PHE A 137 -20.09 14.55 -6.91
C PHE A 137 -19.42 13.24 -7.31
N ARG A 138 -18.46 12.72 -6.54
CA ARG A 138 -17.82 11.42 -6.80
C ARG A 138 -18.38 10.32 -5.92
N GLY A 139 -18.99 10.67 -4.79
CA GLY A 139 -19.49 9.72 -3.81
C GLY A 139 -18.37 9.01 -3.04
N PRO A 140 -18.69 7.92 -2.33
CA PRO A 140 -17.71 7.16 -1.55
C PRO A 140 -16.73 6.43 -2.49
N ILE A 141 -15.50 6.25 -2.02
CA ILE A 141 -14.49 5.45 -2.75
C ILE A 141 -14.97 3.99 -2.83
N ILE A 142 -15.62 3.51 -1.77
CA ILE A 142 -16.22 2.19 -1.69
C ILE A 142 -17.72 2.33 -1.94
N ALA A 143 -18.13 2.14 -3.19
CA ALA A 143 -19.52 2.34 -3.62
C ALA A 143 -20.44 1.13 -3.37
N ASN A 144 -19.90 -0.08 -3.27
CA ASN A 144 -20.69 -1.30 -3.10
C ASN A 144 -20.04 -2.21 -2.05
N VAL A 145 -20.46 -2.06 -0.79
CA VAL A 145 -19.97 -2.88 0.33
C VAL A 145 -20.50 -4.32 0.23
N ASP A 146 -21.65 -4.51 -0.41
CA ASP A 146 -22.30 -5.82 -0.59
C ASP A 146 -21.97 -6.47 -1.93
N ASP A 147 -20.92 -5.98 -2.61
CA ASP A 147 -20.37 -6.67 -3.77
C ASP A 147 -19.84 -8.05 -3.36
N ASP A 148 -20.46 -9.11 -3.89
CA ASP A 148 -20.14 -10.50 -3.56
C ASP A 148 -18.65 -10.82 -3.75
N GLN A 149 -18.01 -10.24 -4.78
CA GLN A 149 -16.58 -10.44 -5.03
C GLN A 149 -15.72 -9.80 -3.94
N SER A 150 -16.05 -8.57 -3.54
CA SER A 150 -15.36 -7.84 -2.47
C SER A 150 -15.51 -8.55 -1.12
N GLN A 151 -16.70 -9.05 -0.80
CA GLN A 151 -16.95 -9.84 0.40
C GLN A 151 -16.20 -11.18 0.38
N MET A 152 -16.21 -11.89 -0.76
CA MET A 152 -15.46 -13.12 -0.95
C MET A 152 -13.95 -12.88 -0.77
N MET A 153 -13.41 -11.80 -1.35
CA MET A 153 -12.01 -11.44 -1.22
C MET A 153 -11.65 -11.08 0.22
N ALA A 154 -12.48 -10.29 0.91
CA ALA A 154 -12.27 -9.94 2.31
C ALA A 154 -12.26 -11.18 3.21
N LYS A 155 -13.18 -12.13 2.97
CA LYS A 155 -13.22 -13.42 3.67
C LYS A 155 -11.97 -14.25 3.38
N PHE A 156 -11.60 -14.38 2.10
CA PHE A 156 -10.37 -15.09 1.70
C PHE A 156 -9.14 -14.50 2.38
N MET A 157 -8.99 -13.18 2.41
CA MET A 157 -7.88 -12.49 3.10
C MET A 157 -7.85 -12.80 4.59
N LYS A 158 -9.01 -12.79 5.27
CA LYS A 158 -9.12 -13.15 6.69
C LYS A 158 -8.72 -14.61 6.94
N GLU A 159 -9.13 -15.52 6.08
CA GLU A 159 -8.75 -16.94 6.15
C GLU A 159 -7.24 -17.13 5.94
N GLN A 160 -6.66 -16.48 4.92
CA GLN A 160 -5.22 -16.54 4.65
C GLN A 160 -4.38 -16.01 5.82
N LYS A 161 -4.89 -15.02 6.57
CA LYS A 161 -4.22 -14.47 7.75
C LYS A 161 -3.89 -15.55 8.80
N SER A 162 -4.80 -16.51 8.98
CA SER A 162 -4.67 -17.62 9.92
C SER A 162 -3.99 -18.87 9.35
N LYS A 163 -3.74 -18.89 8.04
CA LYS A 163 -3.18 -20.06 7.37
C LYS A 163 -1.69 -20.18 7.71
N ASN A 164 -1.28 -21.39 8.08
CA ASN A 164 0.12 -21.69 8.31
C ASN A 164 0.93 -21.51 7.01
N ASN A 165 2.07 -20.84 7.13
CA ASN A 165 3.01 -20.66 6.03
C ASN A 165 3.82 -21.94 5.82
N THR A 166 3.32 -22.83 4.97
CA THR A 166 3.96 -24.12 4.65
C THR A 166 5.35 -23.94 4.07
N LEU A 167 5.53 -22.94 3.20
CA LEU A 167 6.83 -22.59 2.63
C LEU A 167 7.86 -22.28 3.72
N LYS A 168 7.48 -21.51 4.75
CA LYS A 168 8.34 -21.27 5.90
C LYS A 168 8.69 -22.54 6.66
N CYS A 169 7.71 -23.44 6.87
CA CYS A 169 7.98 -24.73 7.51
C CYS A 169 9.01 -25.56 6.73
N ASP A 170 8.94 -25.55 5.40
CA ASP A 170 9.88 -26.31 4.56
C ASP A 170 11.29 -25.73 4.58
N ILE A 171 11.41 -24.40 4.60
CA ILE A 171 12.70 -23.70 4.82
C ILE A 171 13.27 -24.07 6.19
N ASP A 172 12.47 -23.97 7.25
CA ASP A 172 12.90 -24.23 8.62
C ASP A 172 13.30 -25.71 8.83
N ARG A 173 12.71 -26.63 8.03
CA ARG A 173 13.08 -28.06 7.98
C ARG A 173 14.30 -28.35 7.09
N GLY A 174 14.82 -27.36 6.38
CA GLY A 174 15.93 -27.52 5.44
C GLY A 174 15.55 -28.28 4.17
N LEU A 175 14.26 -28.43 3.86
CA LEU A 175 13.79 -29.06 2.63
C LEU A 175 14.08 -28.18 1.41
N ILE A 176 14.17 -26.87 1.61
CA ILE A 176 14.52 -25.90 0.56
C ILE A 176 15.95 -25.45 0.79
N SER A 177 16.85 -25.90 -0.08
CA SER A 177 18.24 -25.45 -0.07
C SER A 177 18.37 -24.02 -0.57
N SER A 178 19.21 -23.21 0.09
CA SER A 178 19.67 -21.91 -0.44
C SER A 178 20.78 -22.06 -1.49
N ARG A 179 21.32 -23.27 -1.66
CA ARG A 179 22.41 -23.62 -2.60
C ARG A 179 21.90 -24.38 -3.81
N SER A 180 20.71 -24.04 -4.30
CA SER A 180 20.12 -24.70 -5.46
C SER A 180 21.02 -24.63 -6.68
N GLN A 181 21.06 -25.70 -7.46
CA GLN A 181 21.69 -25.66 -8.79
C GLN A 181 20.75 -24.95 -9.76
N TRP A 182 21.05 -23.69 -10.05
CA TRP A 182 20.30 -22.88 -11.00
C TRP A 182 20.70 -23.23 -12.43
N LYS A 183 19.73 -23.65 -13.24
CA LYS A 183 19.92 -23.95 -14.66
C LYS A 183 19.28 -22.85 -15.49
N LYS A 184 20.00 -22.33 -16.48
CA LYS A 184 19.43 -21.41 -17.47
C LYS A 184 18.29 -22.13 -18.19
N LEU A 185 17.16 -21.45 -18.29
CA LEU A 185 16.07 -21.90 -19.13
C LEU A 185 16.45 -21.70 -20.58
N ASP A 186 16.12 -22.70 -21.39
CA ASP A 186 16.19 -22.55 -22.84
C ASP A 186 14.84 -22.00 -23.32
N ASP A 187 14.88 -20.90 -24.05
CA ASP A 187 13.70 -20.20 -24.55
C ASP A 187 12.98 -21.02 -25.63
N GLU A 188 13.66 -22.02 -26.22
CA GLU A 188 13.13 -22.84 -27.32
C GLU A 188 11.84 -23.60 -26.98
N ASN A 189 11.47 -23.76 -25.70
CA ASN A 189 10.32 -24.57 -25.28
C ASN A 189 9.36 -23.88 -24.30
N ILE A 190 9.50 -22.57 -24.05
CA ILE A 190 8.61 -21.84 -23.14
C ILE A 190 7.57 -21.08 -23.94
N VAL A 191 6.33 -21.57 -23.90
CA VAL A 191 5.18 -20.81 -24.41
C VAL A 191 4.69 -19.89 -23.30
N PHE A 192 5.02 -18.61 -23.41
CA PHE A 192 4.42 -17.59 -22.55
C PHE A 192 2.96 -17.37 -22.96
N PRO A 193 2.02 -17.28 -22.00
CA PRO A 193 0.65 -16.95 -22.32
C PRO A 193 0.56 -15.54 -22.89
N GLU A 194 -0.02 -15.40 -24.08
CA GLU A 194 -0.43 -14.09 -24.58
C GLU A 194 -1.61 -13.60 -23.75
N MET A 195 -1.44 -12.44 -23.13
CA MET A 195 -2.46 -11.79 -22.31
C MET A 195 -2.79 -10.45 -22.95
N ASP A 196 -4.09 -10.18 -23.12
CA ASP A 196 -4.52 -8.87 -23.59
C ASP A 196 -4.32 -7.77 -22.53
N LEU A 197 -4.37 -6.52 -22.99
CA LEU A 197 -4.09 -5.38 -22.13
C LEU A 197 -5.12 -5.21 -21.01
N ASP A 198 -6.37 -5.65 -21.22
CA ASP A 198 -7.42 -5.52 -20.22
C ASP A 198 -7.22 -6.56 -19.11
N HIS A 199 -6.85 -7.79 -19.46
CA HIS A 199 -6.44 -8.81 -18.52
C HIS A 199 -5.21 -8.41 -17.71
N LEU A 200 -4.20 -7.80 -18.35
CA LEU A 200 -3.02 -7.29 -17.64
C LEU A 200 -3.39 -6.16 -16.67
N ARG A 201 -4.33 -5.27 -17.04
CA ARG A 201 -4.82 -4.21 -16.13
C ARG A 201 -5.55 -4.78 -14.93
N GLU A 202 -6.31 -5.85 -15.10
CA GLU A 202 -6.94 -6.58 -14.00
C GLU A 202 -5.91 -7.26 -13.11
N LEU A 203 -4.96 -8.00 -13.70
CA LEU A 203 -3.92 -8.74 -12.99
C LEU A 203 -3.02 -7.82 -12.15
N PHE A 204 -2.63 -6.67 -12.71
CA PHE A 204 -1.76 -5.70 -12.04
C PHE A 204 -2.52 -4.59 -11.31
N PHE A 205 -3.86 -4.66 -11.27
CA PHE A 205 -4.74 -3.67 -10.63
C PHE A 205 -4.47 -2.22 -11.09
N GLY A 206 -4.18 -2.05 -12.38
CA GLY A 206 -3.94 -0.73 -12.97
C GLY A 206 -2.93 -0.71 -14.10
N THR A 207 -2.62 0.50 -14.56
CA THR A 207 -1.70 0.74 -15.69
C THR A 207 -0.29 1.13 -15.26
N TYR A 208 -0.06 1.35 -13.96
CA TYR A 208 1.24 1.84 -13.49
C TYR A 208 2.34 0.78 -13.67
N GLN A 209 2.12 -0.44 -13.20
CA GLN A 209 3.05 -1.55 -13.33
C GLN A 209 3.30 -1.89 -14.81
N ILE A 210 2.26 -1.79 -15.65
CA ILE A 210 2.36 -1.98 -17.11
C ILE A 210 3.25 -0.90 -17.74
N LYS A 211 3.15 0.36 -17.30
CA LYS A 211 4.04 1.42 -17.79
C LYS A 211 5.48 1.21 -17.34
N GLN A 212 5.68 0.66 -16.14
CA GLN A 212 7.02 0.38 -15.63
C GLN A 212 7.64 -0.88 -16.22
N SER A 213 6.85 -1.74 -16.89
CA SER A 213 7.37 -3.03 -17.37
C SER A 213 8.45 -2.87 -18.43
N GLU A 214 8.39 -1.82 -19.25
CA GLU A 214 9.39 -1.55 -20.29
C GLU A 214 10.76 -1.27 -19.65
N THR A 215 10.85 -0.25 -18.80
CA THR A 215 12.08 0.09 -18.07
C THR A 215 12.55 -1.07 -17.18
N TYR A 216 11.63 -1.76 -16.50
CA TYR A 216 11.98 -2.94 -15.70
C TYR A 216 12.55 -4.06 -16.57
N THR A 217 12.03 -4.26 -17.78
CA THR A 217 12.56 -5.27 -18.71
C THR A 217 13.97 -4.90 -19.14
N GLU A 218 14.21 -3.64 -19.54
CA GLU A 218 15.53 -3.15 -19.95
C GLU A 218 16.60 -3.37 -18.87
N GLU A 219 16.26 -3.17 -17.60
CA GLU A 219 17.18 -3.39 -16.47
C GLU A 219 17.62 -4.85 -16.28
N HIS A 220 16.88 -5.81 -16.87
CA HIS A 220 17.11 -7.24 -16.70
C HIS A 220 17.62 -7.92 -17.99
N LEU A 221 17.80 -7.15 -19.07
CA LEU A 221 18.48 -7.61 -20.27
C LEU A 221 19.99 -7.70 -20.02
N ASP A 222 20.62 -8.74 -20.56
CA ASP A 222 22.09 -8.81 -20.58
C ASP A 222 22.70 -7.89 -21.65
N GLU A 223 24.03 -7.84 -21.73
CA GLU A 223 24.75 -7.02 -22.71
C GLU A 223 24.42 -7.37 -24.17
N GLU A 224 23.87 -8.56 -24.41
CA GLU A 224 23.44 -9.06 -25.72
C GLU A 224 21.94 -8.81 -25.97
N GLY A 225 21.23 -8.22 -25.01
CA GLY A 225 19.79 -7.92 -25.10
C GLY A 225 18.89 -9.12 -24.81
N ASN A 226 19.41 -10.18 -24.17
CA ASN A 226 18.64 -11.38 -23.84
C ASN A 226 18.14 -11.36 -22.39
N TYR A 227 16.97 -11.95 -22.17
CA TYR A 227 16.41 -12.14 -20.84
C TYR A 227 16.88 -13.47 -20.25
N VAL A 228 17.69 -13.44 -19.19
CA VAL A 228 18.27 -14.67 -18.61
C VAL A 228 17.47 -15.12 -17.39
N VAL A 229 16.57 -16.08 -17.58
CA VAL A 229 15.85 -16.76 -16.48
C VAL A 229 16.56 -18.05 -16.11
N GLN A 230 16.69 -18.31 -14.82
CA GLN A 230 17.24 -19.55 -14.31
C GLN A 230 16.26 -20.24 -13.36
N GLY A 231 15.98 -21.51 -13.59
CA GLY A 231 15.14 -22.35 -12.74
C GLY A 231 15.96 -23.29 -11.87
N ALA A 232 15.46 -23.63 -10.68
CA ALA A 232 16.00 -24.73 -9.89
C ALA A 232 15.22 -26.02 -10.23
N PRO A 233 15.88 -27.09 -10.73
CA PRO A 233 15.22 -28.29 -11.23
C PRO A 233 14.87 -29.33 -10.15
N GLU A 234 15.07 -29.03 -8.86
CA GLU A 234 14.82 -29.99 -7.78
C GLU A 234 13.32 -30.16 -7.53
N GLU A 235 12.90 -31.40 -7.25
CA GLU A 235 11.52 -31.81 -6.92
C GLU A 235 11.07 -31.26 -5.56
N ASP A 236 10.86 -29.96 -5.51
CA ASP A 236 10.03 -29.36 -4.49
C ASP A 236 8.63 -29.18 -5.08
N HIS A 237 7.60 -29.25 -4.26
CA HIS A 237 6.23 -28.82 -4.62
C HIS A 237 6.14 -27.28 -4.83
N ILE A 238 7.29 -26.64 -5.10
CA ILE A 238 7.54 -25.22 -5.13
C ILE A 238 8.32 -24.93 -6.40
N ILE A 239 7.78 -24.01 -7.19
CA ILE A 239 8.42 -23.54 -8.40
C ILE A 239 9.40 -22.41 -8.03
N ARG A 240 10.69 -22.57 -8.35
CA ARG A 240 11.74 -21.61 -8.00
C ARG A 240 12.43 -21.07 -9.26
N TRP A 241 12.36 -19.76 -9.45
CA TRP A 241 13.01 -19.03 -10.54
C TRP A 241 13.85 -17.88 -10.00
N ARG A 242 14.90 -17.50 -10.73
CA ARG A 242 15.62 -16.26 -10.51
C ARG A 242 15.90 -15.55 -11.83
N ILE A 243 15.92 -14.23 -11.76
CA ILE A 243 16.32 -13.31 -12.82
C ILE A 243 17.51 -12.48 -12.31
N HIS A 244 18.35 -11.98 -13.20
CA HIS A 244 19.44 -11.10 -12.81
C HIS A 244 18.88 -9.75 -12.33
N GLY A 245 19.18 -9.33 -11.10
CA GLY A 245 18.66 -8.09 -10.55
C GLY A 245 19.51 -6.88 -10.90
N ALA A 246 18.87 -5.72 -11.12
CA ALA A 246 19.47 -4.44 -11.52
C ALA A 246 20.55 -3.84 -10.57
N HIS A 247 20.76 -4.42 -9.38
CA HIS A 247 21.61 -3.84 -8.32
C HIS A 247 22.57 -4.85 -7.67
N ALA A 248 23.20 -5.72 -8.45
CA ALA A 248 24.27 -6.61 -7.95
C ALA A 248 25.68 -5.98 -8.00
N SER A 249 25.80 -4.71 -8.35
CA SER A 249 27.09 -4.00 -8.49
C SER A 249 27.08 -2.62 -7.83
N ALA A 250 27.37 -2.61 -6.52
CA ALA A 250 28.13 -1.57 -5.83
C ALA A 250 28.78 -2.17 -4.56
#